data_AF-A0A6G3S784-F1
#
_entry.id   AF-A0A6G3S784-F1
#
_cell.length_a   1.000
_cell.length_b   1.000
_cell.length_c   1.000
_cell.angle_alpha   90.00
_cell.angle_beta   90.00
_cell.angle_gamma   90.00
#
_symmetry.space_group_name_H-M   'P 1'
#
loop_
_entity.id
_entity.type
_entity.pdbx_description
1 polymer ?
#
loop_
_entity_poly.entity_id
_entity_poly.type
_entity_poly.pdbx_seq_one_letter_code
_entity_poly.pdbx_strand_id
1 'polypeptide(L)'
;PLVSGAECTDLADVTRAREHEAVAAAARRLDPATGATVCALLLRKRRRLVLVAHELVADQPSLDILLADLRAALERPEQETAAEDV
;
A
#
# COMPACT_ATOMS: atom_id res chain seq x y z
N PRO A 1 -21.94 -4.87 -1.93
CA PRO A 1 -20.69 -4.18 -2.31
C PRO A 1 -19.51 -4.68 -1.48
N LEU A 2 -18.47 -5.19 -2.13
CA LEU A 2 -17.19 -5.46 -1.46
C LEU A 2 -16.59 -4.08 -1.13
N VAL A 3 -16.65 -3.70 0.15
CA VAL A 3 -15.99 -2.48 0.61
C VAL A 3 -14.50 -2.78 0.61
N SER A 4 -13.73 -2.02 -0.17
CA SER A 4 -12.27 -2.14 -0.24
C SER A 4 -11.66 -0.90 0.38
N GLY A 5 -10.99 -1.07 1.51
CA GLY A 5 -10.25 -0.07 2.24
C GLY A 5 -8.75 -0.30 2.08
N ALA A 6 -8.01 0.81 1.98
CA ALA A 6 -6.56 0.81 1.99
C ALA A 6 -6.06 1.49 3.27
N GLU A 7 -5.13 0.85 3.95
CA GLU A 7 -4.46 1.42 5.12
C GLU A 7 -3.00 1.72 4.80
N CYS A 8 -2.50 2.90 5.19
CA CYS A 8 -1.09 3.26 5.03
C CYS A 8 -0.45 3.43 6.40
N THR A 9 0.71 2.81 6.62
CA THR A 9 1.47 2.92 7.87
C THR A 9 2.91 3.33 7.58
N ASP A 10 3.32 4.41 8.23
CA ASP A 10 4.68 4.93 8.14
C ASP A 10 5.57 4.35 9.25
N LEU A 11 6.69 3.73 8.86
CA LEU A 11 7.61 3.04 9.75
C LEU A 11 9.00 3.67 9.66
N ALA A 12 9.27 4.61 10.57
CA ALA A 12 10.49 5.40 10.57
C ALA A 12 11.75 4.66 11.07
N ASP A 13 11.61 3.68 11.98
CA ASP A 13 12.76 3.08 12.70
C ASP A 13 12.93 1.56 12.51
N VAL A 14 12.36 1.00 11.44
CA VAL A 14 12.50 -0.44 11.15
C VAL A 14 13.89 -0.75 10.61
N THR A 15 14.59 -1.69 11.25
CA THR A 15 15.88 -2.21 10.79
C THR A 15 15.68 -3.24 9.68
N ARG A 16 16.71 -3.48 8.85
CA ARG A 16 16.62 -4.46 7.74
C ARG A 16 16.18 -5.84 8.20
N ALA A 17 16.70 -6.28 9.35
CA ALA A 17 16.40 -7.58 9.92
C ALA A 17 14.91 -7.72 10.33
N ARG A 18 14.24 -6.61 10.63
CA ARG A 18 12.83 -6.57 11.05
C ARG A 18 11.85 -6.21 9.92
N GLU A 19 12.33 -5.96 8.71
CA GLU A 19 11.44 -5.65 7.57
C GLU A 19 10.43 -6.79 7.32
N HIS A 20 10.88 -8.05 7.38
CA HIS A 20 9.97 -9.20 7.22
C HIS A 20 8.90 -9.25 8.32
N GLU A 21 9.26 -8.97 9.58
CA GLU A 21 8.31 -8.95 10.70
C GLU A 21 7.29 -7.83 10.53
N ALA A 22 7.73 -6.65 10.06
CA ALA A 22 6.84 -5.52 9.77
C ALA A 22 5.86 -5.85 8.64
N VAL A 23 6.32 -6.49 7.57
CA VAL A 23 5.46 -6.94 6.46
C VAL A 23 4.47 -8.01 6.95
N ALA A 24 4.92 -8.99 7.74
CA ALA A 24 4.05 -9.99 8.33
C ALA A 24 3.01 -9.39 9.28
N ALA A 25 3.37 -8.33 10.02
CA ALA A 25 2.43 -7.60 10.86
C ALA A 25 1.36 -6.85 10.05
N ALA A 26 1.72 -6.27 8.90
CA ALA A 26 0.74 -5.68 8.00
C ALA A 26 -0.17 -6.72 7.34
N ALA A 27 0.36 -7.88 6.92
CA ALA A 27 -0.46 -8.96 6.38
C ALA A 27 -1.54 -9.42 7.38
N ARG A 28 -1.23 -9.44 8.68
CA ARG A 28 -2.19 -9.77 9.75
C ARG A 28 -3.28 -8.72 9.96
N ARG A 29 -3.13 -7.50 9.45
CA ARG A 29 -4.15 -6.44 9.52
C ARG A 29 -5.16 -6.53 8.39
N LEU A 30 -4.85 -7.30 7.35
CA LEU A 30 -5.81 -7.56 6.29
C LEU A 30 -6.97 -8.39 6.83
N ASP A 31 -8.17 -7.87 6.62
CA ASP A 31 -9.42 -8.51 6.98
C ASP A 31 -10.47 -8.20 5.89
N PRO A 32 -10.71 -9.14 4.97
CA PRO A 32 -11.71 -9.00 3.93
C PRO A 32 -13.14 -8.82 4.46
N ALA A 33 -13.44 -9.30 5.67
CA ALA A 33 -14.78 -9.18 6.25
C ALA A 33 -15.07 -7.75 6.72
N THR A 34 -14.05 -6.99 7.12
CA THR A 34 -14.15 -5.58 7.47
C THR A 34 -13.77 -4.65 6.31
N GLY A 35 -13.35 -5.23 5.17
CA GLY A 35 -12.97 -4.50 3.97
C GLY A 35 -11.54 -3.98 3.98
N ALA A 36 -10.74 -4.28 5.01
CA ALA A 36 -9.30 -3.95 5.03
C ALA A 36 -8.54 -4.92 4.13
N THR A 37 -8.41 -4.61 2.85
CA THR A 37 -7.95 -5.55 1.82
C THR A 37 -6.60 -5.18 1.22
N VAL A 38 -6.11 -3.96 1.48
CA VAL A 38 -4.78 -3.49 1.10
C VAL A 38 -4.13 -2.75 2.27
N CYS A 39 -2.86 -3.07 2.54
CA CYS A 39 -2.00 -2.34 3.47
C CYS A 39 -0.73 -1.86 2.75
N ALA A 40 -0.38 -0.60 2.92
CA ALA A 40 0.87 0.00 2.47
C ALA A 40 1.78 0.30 3.68
N LEU A 41 3.05 -0.08 3.59
CA LEU A 41 4.07 0.27 4.58
C LEU A 41 5.16 1.12 3.94
N LEU A 42 5.41 2.30 4.52
CA LEU A 42 6.54 3.13 4.14
C LEU A 42 7.72 2.91 5.09
N LEU A 43 8.78 2.26 4.62
CA LEU A 43 10.03 2.07 5.35
C LEU A 43 10.95 3.29 5.10
N ARG A 44 10.78 4.38 5.87
CA ARG A 44 11.41 5.68 5.57
C ARG A 44 12.93 5.62 5.41
N LYS A 45 13.63 4.89 6.28
CA LYS A 45 15.11 4.77 6.25
C LYS A 45 15.63 4.24 4.91
N ARG A 46 14.83 3.45 4.20
CA ARG A 46 15.18 2.89 2.90
C ARG A 46 14.43 3.50 1.73
N ARG A 47 13.54 4.47 1.99
CA ARG A 47 12.61 5.03 1.01
C ARG A 47 11.88 3.92 0.23
N ARG A 48 11.50 2.85 0.93
CA ARG A 48 10.89 1.67 0.33
C ARG A 48 9.42 1.62 0.72
N LEU A 49 8.56 1.63 -0.28
CA LEU A 49 7.13 1.38 -0.11
C LEU A 49 6.86 -0.11 -0.36
N VAL A 50 6.11 -0.73 0.55
CA VAL A 50 5.70 -2.13 0.44
C VAL A 50 4.18 -2.17 0.44
N LEU A 51 3.58 -2.78 -0.58
CA LEU A 51 2.15 -3.08 -0.61
C LEU A 51 1.93 -4.56 -0.26
N VAL A 52 0.93 -4.80 0.58
CA VAL A 52 0.41 -6.13 0.93
C VAL A 52 -1.07 -6.10 0.63
N ALA A 53 -1.55 -7.03 -0.20
CA ALA A 53 -2.95 -7.08 -0.61
C ALA A 53 -3.50 -8.51 -0.49
N HIS A 54 -4.80 -8.62 -0.26
CA HIS A 54 -5.50 -9.90 -0.28
C HIS A 54 -5.88 -10.27 -1.73
N GLU A 55 -5.67 -11.54 -2.12
CA GLU A 55 -5.99 -12.05 -3.48
C GLU A 55 -7.48 -11.97 -3.86
N LEU A 56 -8.36 -11.64 -2.91
CA LEU A 56 -9.78 -11.44 -3.17
C LEU A 56 -10.06 -10.10 -3.85
N VAL A 57 -9.10 -9.17 -3.82
CA VAL A 57 -9.24 -7.80 -4.33
C VAL A 57 -8.26 -7.50 -5.45
N ALA A 58 -7.07 -8.10 -5.43
CA ALA A 58 -6.08 -7.95 -6.50
C ALA A 58 -5.32 -9.26 -6.71
N ASP A 59 -5.30 -9.74 -7.95
CA ASP A 59 -4.41 -10.82 -8.36
C ASP A 59 -3.00 -10.27 -8.65
N GLN A 60 -2.05 -11.19 -8.86
CA GLN A 60 -0.66 -10.81 -9.10
C GLN A 60 -0.47 -9.87 -10.31
N PRO A 61 -1.11 -10.11 -11.48
CA PRO A 61 -1.08 -9.14 -12.59
C PRO A 61 -1.65 -7.77 -12.24
N SER A 62 -2.75 -7.70 -11.48
CA SER A 62 -3.34 -6.42 -11.04
C SER A 62 -2.40 -5.64 -10.14
N LEU A 63 -1.63 -6.33 -9.28
CA LEU A 63 -0.61 -5.70 -8.45
C LEU A 63 0.52 -5.10 -9.28
N ASP A 64 0.95 -5.76 -10.36
CA ASP A 64 1.99 -5.23 -11.24
C ASP A 64 1.54 -3.93 -11.93
N ILE A 65 0.28 -3.88 -12.39
CA ILE A 65 -0.33 -2.66 -12.95
C ILE A 65 -0.37 -1.56 -11.89
N LEU A 66 -0.91 -1.85 -10.71
CA LEU A 66 -1.00 -0.88 -9.60
C LEU A 66 0.37 -0.31 -9.22
N LEU A 67 1.40 -1.16 -9.17
CA LEU A 67 2.77 -0.74 -8.85
C LEU A 67 3.37 0.12 -9.97
N ALA A 68 3.05 -0.15 -11.24
CA ALA A 68 3.48 0.69 -12.35
C ALA A 68 2.84 2.08 -12.28
N ASP A 69 1.53 2.16 -12.05
CA ASP A 69 0.79 3.42 -11.91
C ASP A 69 1.29 4.22 -10.71
N LEU A 70 1.53 3.56 -9.58
CA LEU A 70 2.06 4.19 -8.38
C LEU A 70 3.46 4.78 -8.60
N ARG A 71 4.33 4.08 -9.34
CA ARG A 71 5.64 4.62 -9.73
C ARG A 71 5.49 5.85 -10.61
N ALA A 72 4.64 5.77 -11.63
CA ALA A 72 4.39 6.91 -12.54
C ALA A 72 3.83 8.13 -11.79
N ALA A 73 2.95 7.91 -10.81
CA ALA A 73 2.42 8.98 -9.96
C ALA A 73 3.51 9.60 -9.07
N LEU A 74 4.36 8.79 -8.43
CA LEU A 74 5.46 9.28 -7.58
C LEU A 74 6.55 10.01 -8.38
N GLU A 75 6.73 9.67 -9.65
CA GLU A 75 7.61 10.39 -10.58
C GLU A 75 7.01 11.73 -11.05
N ARG A 76 5.71 11.95 -10.82
CA ARG A 76 4.97 13.16 -11.20
C ARG A 76 4.33 13.81 -9.97
N PRO A 77 5.12 14.44 -9.08
CA PRO A 77 4.63 14.97 -7.80
C PRO A 77 3.59 16.11 -7.89
N GLU A 78 3.17 16.54 -9.08
CA GLU A 78 2.39 17.78 -9.30
C GLU A 78 0.96 17.53 -9.82
N GLN A 79 0.35 16.40 -9.50
CA GLN A 79 -1.06 16.12 -9.84
C GLN A 79 -1.96 16.07 -8.59
N GLU A 80 -1.62 16.81 -7.54
CA GLU A 80 -2.48 16.96 -6.37
C GLU A 80 -3.04 18.39 -6.33
N THR A 81 -4.37 18.48 -6.38
CA THR A 81 -5.24 19.68 -6.26
C THR A 81 -5.70 20.37 -7.55
N ALA A 82 -6.18 19.61 -8.54
CA ALA A 82 -7.03 20.18 -9.59
C ALA A 82 -8.25 19.29 -9.87
N ALA A 83 -9.02 18.94 -8.84
CA ALA A 83 -10.43 18.52 -8.98
C ALA A 83 -11.06 18.27 -7.61
N GLU A 84 -11.45 19.33 -6.92
CA GLU A 84 -12.64 19.27 -6.06
C GLU A 84 -13.26 20.68 -6.05
N ASP A 85 -13.91 21.02 -7.16
CA ASP A 85 -14.88 22.11 -7.26
C ASP A 85 -15.91 21.69 -8.32
N VAL A 86 -16.98 21.02 -7.87
CA VAL A 86 -18.28 20.91 -8.54
C VAL A 86 -19.36 20.97 -7.46
#